data_AF-A0A376LKA2-F1
#
_entry.id   AF-A0A376LKA2-F1
#
_cell.length_a   1.000
_cell.length_b   1.000
_cell.length_c   1.000
_cell.angle_alpha   90.00
_cell.angle_beta   90.00
_cell.angle_gamma   90.00
#
_symmetry.space_group_name_H-M   'P 1'
#
loop_
_entity.id
_entity.type
_entity.pdbx_description
1 polymer ?
#
loop_
_entity_poly.entity_id
_entity_poly.type
_entity_poly.pdbx_seq_one_letter_code
_entity_poly.pdbx_strand_id
1 'polypeptide(L)'
;MIKIAPEALTLLARQAFYEASFFLRSAHLQQVASILNDPHASSNDKYVALQLLRNAEVSAKGVLPNCQDTGTATIVASKGQQIWTGGNDAEALSKGIYTTFQEK
;
A
#
# COMPACT_ATOMS: atom_id res chain seq x y z
N MET A 1 20.07 12.14 19.99
CA MET A 1 18.86 11.39 20.39
C MET A 1 17.65 12.05 19.76
N ILE A 2 16.89 11.28 18.98
CA ILE A 2 15.64 11.75 18.35
C ILE A 2 14.49 11.04 19.07
N LYS A 3 13.58 11.84 19.64
CA LYS A 3 12.36 11.34 20.26
C LYS A 3 11.24 11.39 19.24
N ILE A 4 10.55 10.27 19.06
CA ILE A 4 9.41 10.11 18.16
C ILE A 4 8.23 9.74 19.03
N ALA A 5 7.11 10.43 18.88
CA ALA A 5 5.88 10.06 19.59
C ALA A 5 5.33 8.73 19.04
N PRO A 6 4.81 7.80 19.86
CA PRO A 6 4.17 6.56 19.37
C PRO A 6 3.10 6.82 18.31
N GLU A 7 2.36 7.92 18.42
CA GLU A 7 1.32 8.34 17.48
C GLU A 7 1.86 8.56 16.06
N ALA A 8 3.14 8.91 15.91
CA ALA A 8 3.78 8.99 14.60
C ALA A 8 3.89 7.61 13.94
N LEU A 9 4.14 6.54 14.70
CA LEU A 9 4.14 5.18 14.18
C LEU A 9 2.73 4.75 13.79
N THR A 10 1.73 5.10 14.60
CA THR A 10 0.31 4.85 14.31
C THR A 10 -0.12 5.55 13.03
N LEU A 11 0.20 6.84 12.88
CA LEU A 11 -0.13 7.62 11.68
C LEU A 11 0.58 7.05 10.44
N LEU A 12 1.87 6.72 10.57
CA LEU A 12 2.65 6.13 9.48
C LEU A 12 2.06 4.81 9.02
N ALA A 13 1.75 3.89 9.93
CA ALA A 13 1.13 2.62 9.59
C ALA A 13 -0.23 2.85 8.93
N ARG A 14 -1.06 3.73 9.49
CA ARG A 14 -2.38 4.02 8.93
C ARG A 14 -2.30 4.50 7.47
N GLN A 15 -1.42 5.47 7.20
CA GLN A 15 -1.21 6.01 5.86
C GLN A 15 -0.63 4.96 4.91
N ALA A 16 0.37 4.20 5.36
CA ALA A 16 1.03 3.19 4.52
C ALA A 16 0.07 2.08 4.09
N PHE A 17 -0.78 1.59 4.99
CA PHE A 17 -1.75 0.54 4.66
C PHE A 17 -2.95 1.06 3.85
N TYR A 18 -3.35 2.31 4.03
CA TYR A 18 -4.26 2.98 3.10
C TYR A 18 -3.66 3.02 1.70
N GLU A 19 -2.45 3.58 1.56
CA GLU A 19 -1.84 3.74 0.25
C GLU A 19 -1.57 2.40 -0.45
N ALA A 20 -1.12 1.39 0.29
CA ALA A 20 -0.90 0.05 -0.24
C ALA A 20 -2.18 -0.63 -0.74
N SER A 21 -3.34 -0.27 -0.19
CA SER A 21 -4.64 -0.84 -0.57
C SER A 21 -5.23 -0.19 -1.83
N PHE A 22 -4.89 1.07 -2.11
CA PHE A 22 -5.53 1.86 -3.17
C PHE A 22 -4.61 2.26 -4.33
N PHE A 23 -3.29 2.27 -4.13
CA PHE A 23 -2.34 2.74 -5.13
C PHE A 23 -1.28 1.69 -5.46
N LEU A 24 -0.80 1.77 -6.70
CA LEU A 24 0.29 0.97 -7.20
C LEU A 24 1.47 1.88 -7.57
N ARG A 25 2.68 1.34 -7.47
CA ARG A 25 3.89 2.07 -7.89
C ARG A 25 3.84 2.37 -9.39
N SER A 26 4.27 3.57 -9.79
CA SER A 26 4.29 3.98 -11.20
C SER A 26 5.07 3.01 -12.08
N ALA A 27 6.17 2.44 -11.57
CA ALA A 27 6.95 1.44 -12.31
C ALA A 27 6.14 0.18 -12.64
N HIS A 28 5.28 -0.30 -11.73
CA HIS A 28 4.40 -1.44 -12.00
C HIS A 28 3.32 -1.07 -13.03
N LEU A 29 2.70 0.11 -12.89
CA LEU A 29 1.71 0.60 -13.85
C LEU A 29 2.30 0.74 -15.26
N GLN A 30 3.53 1.24 -15.37
CA GLN A 30 4.27 1.33 -16.64
C GLN A 30 4.55 -0.05 -17.24
N GLN A 31 4.93 -1.03 -16.42
CA GLN A 31 5.10 -2.41 -16.87
C GLN A 31 3.80 -2.98 -17.46
N VAL A 32 2.68 -2.86 -16.74
CA VAL A 32 1.38 -3.32 -17.23
C VAL A 32 0.95 -2.56 -18.50
N ALA A 33 1.14 -1.24 -18.53
CA ALA A 33 0.81 -0.43 -19.70
C ALA A 33 1.64 -0.79 -20.94
N SER A 34 2.89 -1.22 -20.76
CA SER A 34 3.75 -1.61 -21.88
C SER A 34 3.20 -2.79 -22.68
N ILE A 35 2.44 -3.69 -22.04
CA ILE A 35 1.77 -4.85 -22.68
C ILE A 35 0.83 -4.40 -23.80
N LEU A 36 0.19 -3.23 -23.66
CA LEU A 36 -0.75 -2.72 -24.67
C LEU A 36 -0.05 -2.40 -26.01
N ASN A 37 1.21 -1.98 -25.93
CA ASN A 37 2.02 -1.57 -27.08
C ASN A 37 2.92 -2.68 -27.62
N ASP A 38 3.03 -3.82 -26.91
CA ASP A 38 3.85 -4.94 -27.34
C ASP A 38 3.23 -5.62 -28.57
N PRO A 39 3.95 -5.71 -29.71
CA PRO A 39 3.47 -6.41 -30.91
C PRO A 39 3.39 -7.94 -30.72
N HIS A 40 4.08 -8.50 -29.73
CA HIS A 40 4.09 -9.94 -29.44
C HIS A 40 3.04 -10.34 -28.39
N ALA A 41 2.43 -9.39 -27.69
CA ALA A 41 1.38 -9.67 -26.71
C ALA A 41 0.09 -10.14 -27.39
N SER A 42 -0.53 -11.19 -26.84
CA SER A 42 -1.79 -11.71 -27.33
C SER A 42 -2.94 -10.72 -27.10
N SER A 43 -4.07 -10.94 -27.77
CA SER A 43 -5.30 -10.19 -27.51
C SER A 43 -5.74 -10.30 -26.04
N ASN A 44 -5.52 -11.46 -25.43
CA ASN A 44 -5.88 -11.71 -24.04
C ASN A 44 -4.97 -10.96 -23.07
N ASP A 45 -3.66 -10.92 -23.34
CA ASP A 45 -2.71 -10.16 -22.52
C ASP A 45 -3.08 -8.68 -22.50
N LYS A 46 -3.38 -8.12 -23.68
CA LYS A 46 -3.81 -6.71 -23.81
C LYS A 46 -5.13 -6.45 -23.12
N TYR A 47 -6.10 -7.37 -23.24
CA TYR A 47 -7.38 -7.27 -22.56
C TYR A 47 -7.22 -7.25 -21.04
N VAL A 48 -6.46 -8.20 -20.49
CA VAL A 48 -6.21 -8.30 -19.05
C VAL A 48 -5.45 -7.07 -18.55
N ALA A 49 -4.41 -6.63 -19.25
CA ALA A 49 -3.65 -5.43 -18.90
C ALA A 49 -4.56 -4.18 -18.83
N LEU A 50 -5.47 -4.02 -19.79
CA LEU A 50 -6.43 -2.92 -19.78
C LEU A 50 -7.37 -2.99 -18.56
N GLN A 51 -7.87 -4.17 -18.20
CA GLN A 51 -8.72 -4.33 -17.02
C GLN A 51 -7.97 -4.02 -15.71
N LEU A 52 -6.72 -4.46 -15.59
CA LEU A 52 -5.89 -4.16 -14.42
C LEU A 52 -5.64 -2.64 -14.28
N LEU A 53 -5.36 -1.94 -15.38
CA LEU A 53 -5.18 -0.48 -15.36
C LEU A 53 -6.47 0.27 -15.02
N ARG A 54 -7.62 -0.20 -15.52
CA ARG A 54 -8.94 0.37 -15.15
C ARG A 54 -9.25 0.13 -13.68
N ASN A 55 -8.96 -1.05 -13.17
CA ASN A 55 -9.12 -1.36 -11.74
C ASN A 55 -8.25 -0.43 -10.86
N ALA A 56 -6.99 -0.22 -11.25
CA ALA A 56 -6.10 0.71 -10.55
C ALA A 56 -6.63 2.15 -10.57
N GLU A 57 -7.19 2.62 -11.69
CA GLU A 57 -7.82 3.96 -11.79
C GLU A 57 -9.06 4.10 -10.89
N VAL A 58 -9.91 3.07 -10.83
CA VAL A 58 -11.07 3.05 -9.93
C VAL A 58 -10.61 3.03 -8.47
N SER A 59 -9.61 2.20 -8.15
CA SER A 59 -9.12 2.06 -6.78
C SER A 59 -8.48 3.35 -6.27
N ALA A 60 -7.74 4.07 -7.11
CA ALA A 60 -7.13 5.34 -6.76
C ALA A 60 -8.12 6.43 -6.29
N LYS A 61 -9.44 6.24 -6.46
CA LYS A 61 -10.49 7.11 -5.92
C LYS A 61 -10.73 6.91 -4.42
N GLY A 62 -10.11 5.90 -3.79
CA GLY A 62 -10.12 5.71 -2.34
C GLY A 62 -11.40 5.09 -1.78
N VAL A 63 -12.29 4.55 -2.63
CA VAL A 63 -13.57 3.94 -2.19
C VAL A 63 -13.50 2.41 -2.22
N LEU A 64 -12.99 1.82 -3.31
CA LEU A 64 -12.83 0.37 -3.45
C LEU A 64 -11.34 0.01 -3.46
N PRO A 65 -10.88 -0.92 -2.61
CA PRO A 65 -9.49 -1.34 -2.63
C PRO A 65 -9.17 -2.04 -3.95
N ASN A 66 -7.90 -2.06 -4.32
CA ASN A 66 -7.45 -2.60 -5.61
C ASN A 66 -7.71 -4.11 -5.72
N CYS A 67 -7.84 -4.82 -4.60
CA CYS A 67 -8.15 -6.23 -4.53
C CYS A 67 -9.12 -6.49 -3.36
N GLN A 68 -10.01 -7.49 -3.51
CA GLN A 68 -10.89 -7.93 -2.42
C GLN A 68 -10.12 -8.56 -1.26
N ASP A 69 -9.01 -9.21 -1.56
CA ASP A 69 -8.06 -9.70 -0.57
C ASP A 69 -7.03 -8.59 -0.33
N THR A 70 -7.19 -7.88 0.78
CA THR A 70 -6.28 -6.80 1.21
C THR A 70 -5.00 -7.33 1.87
N GLY A 71 -4.86 -8.66 1.99
CA GLY A 71 -3.64 -9.33 2.41
C GLY A 71 -3.36 -9.30 3.91
N THR A 72 -2.16 -9.77 4.27
CA THR A 72 -1.64 -9.77 5.65
C THR A 72 -0.72 -8.57 5.88
N ALA A 73 -1.00 -7.79 6.92
CA ALA A 73 -0.17 -6.66 7.29
C ALA A 73 1.23 -7.12 7.75
N THR A 74 2.26 -6.79 6.97
CA THR A 74 3.65 -7.15 7.25
C THR A 74 4.48 -5.87 7.44
N ILE A 75 5.17 -5.76 8.58
CA ILE A 75 6.08 -4.64 8.86
C ILE A 75 7.49 -5.19 9.03
N VAL A 76 8.41 -4.65 8.24
CA VAL A 76 9.85 -4.82 8.44
C VAL A 76 10.40 -3.46 8.81
N ALA A 77 11.01 -3.35 9.99
CA ALA A 77 11.49 -2.09 10.52
C ALA A 77 12.95 -2.18 10.96
N SER A 78 13.68 -1.07 10.81
CA SER A 78 15.02 -0.88 11.35
C SER A 78 15.01 0.36 12.23
N LYS A 79 15.31 0.19 13.51
CA LYS A 79 15.30 1.27 14.49
C LYS A 79 16.72 1.57 14.93
N GLY A 80 17.20 2.78 14.63
CA GLY A 80 18.51 3.23 15.07
C GLY A 80 18.60 3.34 16.59
N GLN A 81 19.77 3.08 17.15
CA GLN A 81 20.02 3.12 18.61
C GLN A 81 19.61 4.44 19.28
N GLN A 82 19.71 5.57 18.57
CA GLN A 82 19.35 6.90 19.08
C GLN A 82 17.90 7.34 18.76
N ILE A 83 17.07 6.44 18.24
CA ILE A 83 15.64 6.68 17.95
C ILE A 83 14.79 6.14 19.11
N TRP A 84 14.11 7.04 19.80
CA TRP A 84 13.40 6.73 21.05
C TRP A 84 11.91 6.99 20.85
N THR A 85 11.11 5.93 20.91
CA THR A 85 9.67 5.94 20.61
C THR A 85 8.79 5.86 21.85
N GLY A 86 9.38 5.74 23.04
CA GLY A 86 8.65 5.43 24.28
C GLY A 86 8.43 3.94 24.54
N GLY A 87 8.77 3.06 23.59
CA GLY A 87 8.61 1.61 23.72
C GLY A 87 7.30 1.10 23.10
N ASN A 88 7.12 -0.23 23.13
CA ASN A 88 5.98 -0.95 22.55
C ASN A 88 5.59 -0.56 21.10
N ASP A 89 6.59 -0.36 20.24
CA ASP A 89 6.40 0.07 18.84
C ASP A 89 5.41 -0.82 18.07
N ALA A 90 5.40 -2.13 18.37
CA ALA A 90 4.50 -3.10 17.76
C ALA A 90 3.02 -2.77 18.02
N GLU A 91 2.66 -2.35 19.23
CA GLU A 91 1.29 -1.93 19.57
C GLU A 91 0.91 -0.66 18.81
N ALA A 92 1.79 0.35 18.79
CA ALA A 92 1.53 1.61 18.09
C ALA A 92 1.34 1.42 16.57
N LEU A 93 2.15 0.55 15.96
CA LEU A 93 2.02 0.16 14.56
C LEU A 93 0.73 -0.65 14.31
N SER A 94 0.45 -1.64 15.16
CA SER A 94 -0.76 -2.48 15.07
C SER A 94 -2.03 -1.67 15.21
N LYS A 95 -2.03 -0.63 16.06
CA LYS A 95 -3.14 0.30 16.19
C LYS A 95 -3.42 1.05 14.89
N GLY A 96 -2.37 1.51 14.20
CA GLY A 96 -2.51 2.18 12.90
C GLY A 96 -3.12 1.28 11.84
N ILE A 97 -2.65 0.02 11.77
CA ILE A 97 -3.23 -1.02 10.90
C ILE A 97 -4.71 -1.24 11.25
N TYR A 98 -5.01 -1.53 12.53
CA TYR A 98 -6.36 -1.78 12.99
C TYR A 98 -7.32 -0.64 12.61
N THR A 99 -6.90 0.60 12.84
CA THR A 99 -7.66 1.79 12.48
C THR A 99 -7.96 1.84 10.97
N THR A 100 -6.97 1.62 10.10
CA THR A 100 -7.19 1.61 8.63
C THR A 100 -8.27 0.61 8.20
N PHE A 101 -8.34 -0.56 8.83
CA PHE A 101 -9.27 -1.63 8.44
C PHE A 101 -10.61 -1.60 9.20
N GLN A 102 -10.81 -0.66 10.12
CA GLN A 102 -12.04 -0.49 10.89
C GLN A 102 -12.76 0.83 10.60
N GLU A 103 -12.04 1.86 10.17
CA GLU A 103 -12.62 3.12 9.70
C GLU A 103 -13.42 2.87 8.41
N LYS A 104 -14.64 3.44 8.34
CA LYS A 104 -15.54 3.34 7.19
C LYS A 104 -15.28 4.43 6.17
#